data_AF-A0A0F9HMX0-F1
#
_entry.id   AF-A0A0F9HMX0-F1
#
_cell.length_a   1.000
_cell.length_b   1.000
_cell.length_c   1.000
_cell.angle_alpha   90.00
_cell.angle_beta   90.00
_cell.angle_gamma   90.00
#
_symmetry.space_group_name_H-M   'P 1'
#
loop_
_entity.id
_entity.type
_entity.pdbx_description
1 polymer ?
#
loop_
_entity_poly.entity_id
_entity_poly.type
_entity_poly.pdbx_seq_one_letter_code
_entity_poly.pdbx_strand_id
1 'polypeptide(L)'
;MIENIYLDMDGPLCQFTEAALALHNKEHVLKNWPRGEYDICKATEIDSVRFWGWIALYSPAFWVNLEPCPWARRLVDICREVAPTTIATSPTLATSSACGKLAWLQQFFDRDFCDYVITPKKHLLAQPGALLIDDCDAKCERFVTDDNGQPTGGEALVFPRPWNSQHAVDVDLWIDDLSDDLRKRMDSELY
;
A
#
# COMPACT_ATOMS: atom_id res chain seq x y z
N MET A 1 2.77 10.02 -20.26
CA MET A 1 3.72 10.34 -19.19
C MET A 1 3.10 10.03 -17.84
N ILE A 2 3.85 9.39 -16.94
CA ILE A 2 3.49 9.35 -15.52
C ILE A 2 3.94 10.68 -14.91
N GLU A 3 2.98 11.46 -14.41
CA GLU A 3 3.21 12.76 -13.79
C GLU A 3 3.22 12.68 -12.26
N ASN A 4 2.52 11.70 -11.68
CA ASN A 4 2.44 11.49 -10.23
C ASN A 4 2.35 10.01 -9.91
N ILE A 5 3.07 9.57 -8.88
CA ILE A 5 2.94 8.23 -8.31
C ILE A 5 2.33 8.32 -6.92
N TYR A 6 1.30 7.53 -6.68
CA TYR A 6 0.69 7.31 -5.38
C TYR A 6 1.08 5.92 -4.89
N LEU A 7 1.80 5.86 -3.77
CA LEU A 7 2.31 4.59 -3.23
C LEU A 7 1.63 4.28 -1.90
N ASP A 8 1.05 3.08 -1.74
CA ASP A 8 0.49 2.66 -0.46
C ASP A 8 1.56 2.41 0.60
N MET A 9 1.17 2.55 1.86
CA MET A 9 2.01 2.33 3.03
C MET A 9 1.91 0.89 3.55
N ASP A 10 0.71 0.44 3.91
CA ASP A 10 0.50 -0.87 4.54
C ASP A 10 0.63 -1.97 3.51
N GLY A 11 1.52 -2.92 3.74
CA GLY A 11 1.87 -3.89 2.70
C GLY A 11 3.14 -3.41 2.01
N PRO A 12 3.13 -2.48 1.04
CA PRO A 12 4.34 -2.14 0.28
C PRO A 12 5.52 -1.61 1.10
N LEU A 13 5.26 -0.70 2.05
CA LEU A 13 6.31 -0.01 2.81
C LEU A 13 6.50 -0.53 4.23
N CYS A 14 5.45 -1.00 4.87
CA CYS A 14 5.53 -1.52 6.24
C CYS A 14 4.80 -2.85 6.42
N GLN A 15 5.31 -3.64 7.36
CA GLN A 15 4.85 -5.00 7.69
C GLN A 15 3.58 -4.98 8.56
N PHE A 16 2.52 -4.34 8.06
CA PHE A 16 1.24 -4.22 8.77
C PHE A 16 0.65 -5.59 9.11
N THR A 17 0.55 -6.49 8.12
CA THR A 17 -0.08 -7.81 8.28
C THR A 17 0.67 -8.64 9.30
N GLU A 18 2.00 -8.66 9.24
CA GLU A 18 2.87 -9.35 10.20
C GLU A 18 2.65 -8.83 11.62
N ALA A 19 2.65 -7.51 11.82
CA ALA A 19 2.45 -6.89 13.12
C ALA A 19 1.03 -7.17 13.68
N ALA A 20 0.01 -7.10 12.82
CA ALA A 20 -1.36 -7.40 13.20
C ALA A 20 -1.52 -8.88 13.58
N LEU A 21 -0.93 -9.80 12.82
CA LEU A 21 -0.92 -11.22 13.15
C LEU A 21 -0.20 -11.49 14.47
N ALA A 22 0.95 -10.85 14.72
CA ALA A 22 1.68 -10.99 15.97
C ALA A 22 0.86 -10.50 17.18
N LEU A 23 0.18 -9.37 17.06
CA LEU A 23 -0.72 -8.85 18.10
C LEU A 23 -1.82 -9.86 18.47
N HIS A 24 -2.24 -10.66 17.50
CA HIS A 24 -3.27 -11.68 17.65
C HIS A 24 -2.74 -13.10 17.91
N ASN A 25 -1.43 -13.32 18.01
CA ASN A 25 -0.79 -14.64 18.08
C ASN A 25 -1.19 -15.56 16.91
N LYS A 26 -1.24 -14.99 15.70
CA LYS A 26 -1.69 -15.62 14.45
C LYS A 26 -0.62 -15.61 13.35
N GLU A 27 0.66 -15.46 13.69
CA GLU A 27 1.78 -15.36 12.73
C GLU A 27 1.87 -16.59 11.80
N HIS A 28 1.46 -17.75 12.30
CA HIS A 28 1.39 -18.99 11.52
C HIS A 28 0.44 -18.92 10.31
N VAL A 29 -0.55 -18.01 10.33
CA VAL A 29 -1.51 -17.82 9.23
C VAL A 29 -0.82 -17.33 7.97
N LEU A 30 0.21 -16.48 8.09
CA LEU A 30 0.90 -15.91 6.94
C LEU A 30 1.50 -16.98 6.01
N LYS A 31 2.01 -18.07 6.58
CA LYS A 31 2.60 -19.19 5.82
C LYS A 31 1.57 -19.97 5.00
N ASN A 32 0.32 -19.93 5.43
CA ASN A 32 -0.78 -20.67 4.81
C ASN A 32 -1.91 -19.73 4.41
N TRP A 33 -1.56 -18.49 4.03
CA TRP A 33 -2.55 -17.47 3.71
C TRP A 33 -3.46 -17.97 2.58
N PRO A 34 -4.80 -17.86 2.71
CA PRO A 34 -5.69 -18.25 1.63
C PRO A 34 -5.41 -17.39 0.39
N ARG A 35 -5.02 -18.03 -0.72
CA ARG A 35 -4.55 -17.33 -1.93
C ARG A 35 -5.56 -16.27 -2.39
N GLY A 36 -5.12 -15.02 -2.49
CA GLY A 36 -5.94 -13.91 -2.96
C GLY A 36 -7.04 -13.44 -2.00
N GLU A 37 -7.03 -13.90 -0.74
CA GLU A 37 -8.00 -13.45 0.26
C GLU A 37 -7.52 -12.13 0.91
N TYR A 38 -8.13 -11.01 0.52
CA TYR A 38 -7.82 -9.70 1.06
C TYR A 38 -8.24 -9.52 2.53
N ASP A 39 -9.33 -10.18 2.96
CA ASP A 39 -9.87 -9.98 4.30
C ASP A 39 -9.05 -10.72 5.36
N ILE A 40 -8.21 -9.98 6.08
CA ILE A 40 -7.41 -10.51 7.20
C ILE A 40 -8.26 -11.12 8.32
N CYS A 41 -9.48 -10.63 8.55
CA CYS A 41 -10.37 -11.19 9.58
C CYS A 41 -10.84 -12.58 9.15
N LYS A 42 -11.15 -12.75 7.86
CA LYS A 42 -11.48 -14.06 7.27
C LYS A 42 -10.28 -15.00 7.27
N ALA A 43 -9.08 -14.51 6.91
CA ALA A 43 -7.87 -15.31 6.91
C ALA A 43 -7.46 -15.79 8.33
N THR A 44 -7.71 -14.98 9.35
CA THR A 44 -7.37 -15.29 10.75
C THR A 44 -8.48 -16.00 11.52
N GLU A 45 -9.68 -16.04 10.95
CA GLU A 45 -10.93 -16.49 11.60
C GLU A 45 -11.24 -15.69 12.88
N ILE A 46 -10.90 -14.40 12.90
CA ILE A 46 -11.19 -13.49 14.00
C ILE A 46 -12.32 -12.55 13.55
N ASP A 47 -13.31 -12.34 14.41
CA ASP A 47 -14.34 -11.34 14.18
C ASP A 47 -13.73 -9.94 13.98
N SER A 48 -14.23 -9.20 13.00
CA SER A 48 -13.72 -7.87 12.63
C SER A 48 -13.72 -6.89 13.80
N VAL A 49 -14.77 -6.89 14.64
CA VAL A 49 -14.87 -5.99 15.80
C VAL A 49 -13.74 -6.28 16.78
N ARG A 50 -13.48 -7.56 17.10
CA ARG A 50 -12.37 -7.95 17.96
C ARG A 50 -11.03 -7.66 17.31
N PHE A 51 -10.83 -7.99 16.03
CA PHE A 51 -9.58 -7.78 15.33
C PHE A 51 -9.16 -6.29 15.40
N TRP A 52 -10.03 -5.41 14.90
CA TRP A 52 -9.76 -3.98 14.89
C TRP A 52 -9.79 -3.35 16.29
N GLY A 53 -10.61 -3.89 17.20
CA GLY A 53 -10.67 -3.44 18.59
C GLY A 53 -9.34 -3.61 19.33
N TRP A 54 -8.63 -4.73 19.10
CA TRP A 54 -7.29 -4.93 19.66
C TRP A 54 -6.29 -3.92 19.09
N ILE A 55 -6.24 -3.74 17.77
CA ILE A 55 -5.35 -2.74 17.16
C ILE A 55 -5.65 -1.34 17.71
N ALA A 56 -6.93 -0.98 17.87
CA ALA A 56 -7.35 0.31 18.40
C ALA A 56 -6.84 0.57 19.83
N LEU A 57 -6.80 -0.46 20.70
CA LEU A 57 -6.28 -0.34 22.07
C LEU A 57 -4.80 0.03 22.13
N TYR A 58 -4.01 -0.37 21.12
CA TYR A 58 -2.57 -0.06 21.04
C TYR A 58 -2.28 1.13 20.12
N SER A 59 -3.29 1.74 19.50
CA SER A 59 -3.12 2.86 18.59
C SER A 59 -2.95 4.18 19.38
N PRO A 60 -2.01 5.08 19.02
CA PRO A 60 -1.25 5.11 17.77
C PRO A 60 0.02 4.25 17.76
N ALA A 61 0.49 3.77 18.91
CA ALA A 61 1.77 3.08 19.04
C ALA A 61 1.91 1.84 18.13
N PHE A 62 0.81 1.14 17.87
CA PHE A 62 0.78 0.05 16.88
C PHE A 62 1.34 0.49 15.53
N TRP A 63 0.87 1.63 15.00
CA TRP A 63 1.28 2.13 13.69
C TRP A 63 2.70 2.70 13.70
N VAL A 64 3.05 3.44 14.75
CA VAL A 64 4.37 4.08 14.90
C VAL A 64 5.49 3.03 14.89
N ASN A 65 5.23 1.84 15.46
CA ASN A 65 6.23 0.80 15.62
C ASN A 65 6.18 -0.28 14.52
N LEU A 66 5.49 -0.04 13.40
CA LEU A 66 5.51 -1.00 12.29
C LEU A 66 6.92 -1.10 11.71
N GLU A 67 7.41 -2.32 11.54
CA GLU A 67 8.70 -2.54 10.89
C GLU A 67 8.58 -2.19 9.40
N PRO A 68 9.52 -1.42 8.83
CA PRO A 68 9.59 -1.24 7.39
C PRO A 68 9.79 -2.59 6.67
N CYS A 69 9.27 -2.71 5.46
CA CYS A 69 9.62 -3.84 4.61
C CYS A 69 11.10 -3.74 4.17
N PRO A 70 11.82 -4.86 3.97
CA PRO A 70 13.23 -4.85 3.56
C PRO A 70 13.50 -4.03 2.29
N TRP A 71 12.53 -3.98 1.36
CA TRP A 71 12.60 -3.25 0.10
C TRP A 71 12.02 -1.82 0.15
N ALA A 72 11.47 -1.37 1.28
CA ALA A 72 10.65 -0.15 1.35
C ALA A 72 11.37 1.10 0.80
N ARG A 73 12.64 1.30 1.19
CA ARG A 73 13.46 2.42 0.68
C ARG A 73 13.65 2.34 -0.83
N ARG A 74 14.10 1.17 -1.31
CA ARG A 74 14.35 0.90 -2.73
C ARG A 74 13.09 1.17 -3.58
N LEU A 75 11.93 0.73 -3.13
CA LEU A 75 10.66 0.94 -3.83
C LEU A 75 10.33 2.43 -3.98
N VAL A 76 10.51 3.20 -2.89
CA VAL A 76 10.27 4.65 -2.94
C VAL A 76 11.25 5.34 -3.89
N ASP A 77 12.53 4.97 -3.84
CA ASP A 77 13.57 5.55 -4.69
C ASP A 77 13.27 5.30 -6.17
N ILE A 78 12.90 4.06 -6.54
CA ILE A 78 12.47 3.70 -7.91
C ILE A 78 11.30 4.57 -8.38
N CYS A 79 10.30 4.80 -7.53
CA CYS A 79 9.16 5.65 -7.89
C CYS A 79 9.59 7.11 -8.09
N ARG A 80 10.43 7.63 -7.17
CA ARG A 80 10.90 9.02 -7.20
C ARG A 80 11.86 9.34 -8.35
N GLU A 81 12.55 8.33 -8.90
CA GLU A 81 13.33 8.49 -10.12
C GLU A 81 12.46 8.86 -11.33
N VAL A 82 11.18 8.51 -11.32
CA VAL A 82 10.28 8.64 -12.47
C VAL A 82 9.35 9.85 -12.33
N ALA A 83 8.73 10.02 -11.17
CA ALA A 83 7.78 11.11 -10.93
C ALA A 83 7.69 11.46 -9.43
N PRO A 84 7.19 12.67 -9.09
CA PRO A 84 6.79 13.00 -7.73
C PRO A 84 5.95 11.87 -7.11
N THR A 85 6.43 11.35 -5.98
CA THR A 85 5.82 10.20 -5.30
C THR A 85 5.19 10.65 -3.99
N THR A 86 3.87 10.52 -3.90
CA THR A 86 3.07 10.80 -2.70
C THR A 86 2.67 9.50 -2.03
N ILE A 87 2.92 9.37 -0.73
CA ILE A 87 2.43 8.20 0.02
C ILE A 87 0.93 8.34 0.26
N ALA A 88 0.13 7.53 -0.41
CA ALA A 88 -1.32 7.53 -0.30
C ALA A 88 -1.76 6.35 0.58
N THR A 89 -2.22 6.60 1.81
CA THR A 89 -2.62 5.55 2.76
C THR A 89 -4.04 5.77 3.27
N SER A 90 -4.71 4.70 3.71
CA SER A 90 -6.06 4.77 4.26
C SER A 90 -6.02 4.51 5.77
N PRO A 91 -6.60 5.39 6.61
CA PRO A 91 -6.69 5.12 8.03
C PRO A 91 -7.78 4.07 8.30
N THR A 92 -7.65 3.34 9.40
CA THR A 92 -8.77 2.55 9.93
C THR A 92 -9.81 3.47 10.58
N LEU A 93 -10.90 2.90 11.11
CA LEU A 93 -11.91 3.68 11.84
C LEU A 93 -11.40 4.21 13.20
N ALA A 94 -10.27 3.71 13.71
CA ALA A 94 -9.66 4.25 14.91
C ALA A 94 -9.07 5.64 14.62
N THR A 95 -9.51 6.66 15.35
CA THR A 95 -9.09 8.06 15.13
C THR A 95 -7.57 8.26 15.21
N SER A 96 -6.89 7.48 16.06
CA SER A 96 -5.44 7.51 16.21
C SER A 96 -4.66 6.81 15.09
N SER A 97 -5.33 6.09 14.18
CA SER A 97 -4.68 5.43 13.03
C SER A 97 -4.00 6.44 12.11
N ALA A 98 -4.68 7.52 11.75
CA ALA A 98 -4.12 8.58 10.92
C ALA A 98 -2.89 9.23 11.57
N CYS A 99 -2.96 9.52 12.87
CA CYS A 99 -1.84 10.10 13.63
C CYS A 99 -0.63 9.16 13.68
N GLY A 100 -0.88 7.87 13.97
CA GLY A 100 0.19 6.87 14.02
C GLY A 100 0.87 6.64 12.67
N LYS A 101 0.11 6.66 11.58
CA LYS A 101 0.65 6.59 10.21
C LYS A 101 1.50 7.80 9.85
N LEU A 102 1.04 9.00 10.18
CA LEU A 102 1.84 10.22 9.98
C LEU A 102 3.16 10.16 10.76
N ALA A 103 3.09 9.76 12.03
CA ALA A 103 4.28 9.61 12.86
C ALA A 103 5.26 8.56 12.30
N TRP A 104 4.75 7.43 11.79
CA TRP A 104 5.58 6.43 11.10
C TRP A 104 6.25 7.02 9.85
N LEU A 105 5.51 7.74 9.01
CA LEU A 105 6.06 8.37 7.79
C LEU A 105 7.16 9.38 8.12
N GLN A 106 6.99 10.17 9.17
CA GLN A 106 8.00 11.12 9.64
C GLN A 106 9.23 10.45 10.26
N GLN A 107 9.08 9.26 10.83
CA GLN A 107 10.22 8.46 11.30
C GLN A 107 10.94 7.77 10.14
N PHE A 108 10.21 7.29 9.15
CA PHE A 108 10.76 6.59 7.99
C PHE A 108 11.45 7.55 7.01
N PHE A 109 10.84 8.69 6.69
CA PHE A 109 11.41 9.67 5.78
C PHE A 109 12.28 10.69 6.50
N ASP A 110 11.65 11.64 7.19
CA ASP A 110 12.25 12.67 8.04
C ASP A 110 11.12 13.45 8.74
N ARG A 111 11.44 14.19 9.81
CA ARG A 111 10.44 14.86 10.67
C ARG A 111 9.49 15.80 9.92
N ASP A 112 9.97 16.43 8.86
CA ASP A 112 9.25 17.42 8.05
C ASP A 112 8.58 16.82 6.80
N PHE A 113 8.60 15.49 6.65
CA PHE A 113 7.98 14.81 5.52
C PHE A 113 6.50 15.19 5.36
N CYS A 114 6.15 15.68 4.16
CA CYS A 114 4.82 16.19 3.83
C CYS A 114 4.21 15.60 2.54
N ASP A 115 4.93 14.75 1.81
CA ASP A 115 4.45 14.13 0.57
C ASP A 115 3.56 12.92 0.85
N TYR A 116 2.45 13.16 1.54
CA TYR A 116 1.48 12.13 1.89
C TYR A 116 0.04 12.60 1.73
N VAL A 117 -0.85 11.64 1.49
CA VAL A 117 -2.30 11.82 1.54
C VAL A 117 -2.90 10.68 2.36
N ILE A 118 -3.60 11.04 3.44
CA ILE A 118 -4.35 10.08 4.26
C ILE A 118 -5.82 10.12 3.82
N THR A 119 -6.27 9.12 3.08
CA THR A 119 -7.64 9.04 2.56
C THR A 119 -8.11 7.59 2.35
N PRO A 120 -9.36 7.24 2.70
CA PRO A 120 -9.95 5.97 2.29
C PRO A 120 -10.38 5.97 0.81
N LYS A 121 -10.41 7.13 0.14
CA LYS A 121 -10.91 7.30 -1.23
C LYS A 121 -9.79 7.63 -2.20
N LYS A 122 -8.81 6.73 -2.34
CA LYS A 122 -7.64 6.93 -3.22
C LYS A 122 -8.01 7.16 -4.68
N HIS A 123 -9.12 6.58 -5.16
CA HIS A 123 -9.65 6.81 -6.51
C HIS A 123 -9.93 8.28 -6.85
N LEU A 124 -10.11 9.16 -5.86
CA LEU A 124 -10.27 10.61 -6.11
C LEU A 124 -8.97 11.29 -6.56
N LEU A 125 -7.83 10.61 -6.44
CA LEU A 125 -6.53 11.06 -6.93
C LEU A 125 -6.26 10.61 -8.38
N ALA A 126 -7.17 9.80 -8.94
CA ALA A 126 -7.05 9.30 -10.30
C ALA A 126 -7.27 10.41 -11.32
N GLN A 127 -6.32 10.53 -12.24
CA GLN A 127 -6.32 11.48 -13.34
C GLN A 127 -5.31 11.00 -14.39
N PRO A 128 -5.36 11.49 -15.64
CA PRO A 128 -4.32 11.21 -16.63
C PRO A 128 -2.92 11.45 -16.05
N GLY A 129 -2.02 10.47 -16.24
CA GLY A 129 -0.66 10.51 -15.74
C GLY A 129 -0.49 10.18 -14.25
N ALA A 130 -1.56 9.86 -13.52
CA ALA A 130 -1.46 9.34 -12.16
C ALA A 130 -1.31 7.81 -12.17
N LEU A 131 -0.32 7.30 -11.43
CA LEU A 131 -0.13 5.87 -11.19
C LEU A 131 -0.33 5.54 -9.70
N LEU A 132 -1.21 4.60 -9.37
CA LEU A 132 -1.32 4.02 -8.03
C LEU A 132 -0.55 2.69 -7.93
N ILE A 133 0.26 2.53 -6.88
CA ILE A 133 0.86 1.25 -6.48
C ILE A 133 0.29 0.88 -5.12
N ASP A 134 -0.55 -0.16 -5.06
CA ASP A 134 -1.31 -0.55 -3.87
C ASP A 134 -1.45 -2.08 -3.84
N ASP A 135 -1.52 -2.66 -2.64
CA ASP A 135 -1.62 -4.11 -2.48
C ASP A 135 -3.07 -4.63 -2.54
N CYS A 136 -4.05 -3.75 -2.74
CA CYS A 136 -5.46 -4.09 -2.81
C CYS A 136 -5.98 -4.01 -4.25
N ASP A 137 -6.37 -5.17 -4.81
CA ASP A 137 -6.96 -5.27 -6.15
C ASP A 137 -8.14 -4.30 -6.34
N ALA A 138 -9.06 -4.28 -5.38
CA ALA A 138 -10.26 -3.44 -5.45
C ALA A 138 -9.94 -1.94 -5.41
N LYS A 139 -8.88 -1.52 -4.70
CA LYS A 139 -8.46 -0.10 -4.73
C LYS A 139 -7.81 0.25 -6.06
N CYS A 140 -6.99 -0.65 -6.61
CA CYS A 140 -6.38 -0.48 -7.93
C CYS A 140 -7.45 -0.40 -9.02
N GLU A 141 -8.43 -1.30 -9.01
CA GLU A 141 -9.55 -1.29 -9.96
C GLU A 141 -10.31 0.03 -9.91
N ARG A 142 -10.72 0.46 -8.70
CA ARG A 142 -11.42 1.74 -8.52
C ARG A 142 -10.58 2.97 -8.87
N PHE A 143 -9.26 2.84 -8.89
CA PHE A 143 -8.39 3.92 -9.35
C PHE A 143 -8.42 4.05 -10.87
N VAL A 144 -8.62 2.94 -11.59
CA VAL A 144 -8.63 2.89 -13.06
C VAL A 144 -10.03 3.09 -13.62
N THR A 145 -11.08 2.65 -12.92
CA THR A 145 -12.48 2.75 -13.36
C THR A 145 -13.39 3.40 -12.31
N ASP A 146 -14.34 4.21 -12.76
CA ASP A 146 -15.36 4.83 -11.91
C ASP A 146 -16.53 3.87 -11.61
N ASP A 147 -17.49 4.33 -10.79
CA ASP A 147 -18.64 3.52 -10.38
C ASP A 147 -19.57 3.11 -11.56
N ASN A 148 -19.41 3.73 -12.74
CA ASN A 148 -20.13 3.38 -13.98
C ASN A 148 -19.28 2.52 -14.94
N GLY A 149 -18.10 2.08 -14.49
CA GLY A 149 -17.15 1.31 -15.29
C GLY A 149 -16.43 2.13 -16.37
N GLN A 150 -16.44 3.46 -16.28
CA GLN A 150 -15.72 4.32 -17.22
C GLN A 150 -14.28 4.54 -16.74
N PRO A 151 -13.29 4.61 -17.66
CA PRO A 151 -11.91 4.93 -17.29
C PRO A 151 -11.81 6.30 -16.60
N THR A 152 -11.12 6.35 -15.46
CA THR A 152 -10.81 7.61 -14.76
C THR A 152 -9.66 8.38 -15.40
N GLY A 153 -8.87 7.70 -16.24
CA GLY A 153 -7.58 8.16 -16.76
C GLY A 153 -6.39 7.84 -15.85
N GLY A 154 -6.63 7.37 -14.62
CA GLY A 154 -5.59 6.84 -13.75
C GLY A 154 -5.12 5.45 -14.15
N GLU A 155 -3.87 5.14 -13.82
CA GLU A 155 -3.27 3.82 -13.95
C GLU A 155 -3.04 3.21 -12.57
N ALA A 156 -3.00 1.88 -12.47
CA ALA A 156 -2.69 1.20 -11.22
C ALA A 156 -1.86 -0.07 -11.44
N LEU A 157 -0.99 -0.37 -10.49
CA LEU A 157 -0.22 -1.61 -10.39
C LEU A 157 -0.47 -2.26 -9.02
N VAL A 158 -0.92 -3.51 -9.04
CA VAL A 158 -1.13 -4.30 -7.82
C VAL A 158 0.23 -4.75 -7.28
N PHE A 159 0.59 -4.29 -6.09
CA PHE A 159 1.83 -4.67 -5.43
C PHE A 159 1.75 -6.11 -4.88
N PRO A 160 2.69 -7.03 -5.16
CA PRO A 160 2.57 -8.43 -4.77
C PRO A 160 2.48 -8.68 -3.26
N ARG A 161 1.39 -9.32 -2.85
CA ARG A 161 1.17 -9.81 -1.49
C ARG A 161 0.36 -11.11 -1.49
N PRO A 162 0.47 -11.96 -0.46
CA PRO A 162 -0.27 -13.24 -0.39
C PRO A 162 -1.80 -13.13 -0.56
N TRP A 163 -2.35 -11.94 -0.31
CA TRP A 163 -3.77 -11.64 -0.23
C TRP A 163 -4.38 -11.00 -1.48
N ASN A 164 -3.64 -10.89 -2.59
CA ASN A 164 -4.13 -10.24 -3.80
C ASN A 164 -3.89 -11.07 -5.07
N SER A 165 -4.29 -10.55 -6.24
CA SER A 165 -4.12 -11.25 -7.53
C SER A 165 -2.66 -11.60 -7.87
N GLN A 166 -1.68 -10.91 -7.27
CA GLN A 166 -0.25 -11.12 -7.46
C GLN A 166 0.36 -12.05 -6.39
N HIS A 167 -0.46 -12.83 -5.67
CA HIS A 167 -0.03 -13.69 -4.55
C HIS A 167 1.05 -14.73 -4.88
N ALA A 168 1.31 -15.01 -6.16
CA ALA A 168 2.30 -15.98 -6.62
C ALA A 168 3.60 -15.33 -7.09
N VAL A 169 3.66 -14.00 -7.12
CA VAL A 169 4.81 -13.25 -7.63
C VAL A 169 5.79 -12.97 -6.50
N ASP A 170 7.07 -13.19 -6.79
CA ASP A 170 8.16 -12.82 -5.89
C ASP A 170 8.34 -11.29 -5.88
N VAL A 171 8.40 -10.70 -4.69
CA VAL A 171 8.41 -9.24 -4.51
C VAL A 171 9.69 -8.62 -5.04
N ASP A 172 10.85 -9.28 -4.86
CA ASP A 172 12.12 -8.73 -5.32
C ASP A 172 12.18 -8.72 -6.85
N LEU A 173 11.72 -9.81 -7.48
CA LEU A 173 11.58 -9.87 -8.95
C LEU A 173 10.59 -8.82 -9.47
N TRP A 174 9.46 -8.62 -8.79
CA TRP A 174 8.49 -7.61 -9.20
C TRP A 174 9.05 -6.18 -9.09
N ILE A 175 9.85 -5.89 -8.08
CA ILE A 175 10.50 -4.58 -7.93
C ILE A 175 11.56 -4.36 -9.03
N ASP A 176 12.31 -5.41 -9.39
CA ASP A 176 13.24 -5.35 -10.52
C ASP A 176 12.49 -5.05 -11.83
N ASP A 177 11.40 -5.78 -12.10
CA ASP A 177 10.57 -5.59 -13.28
C ASP A 177 9.89 -4.21 -13.29
N LEU A 178 9.42 -3.71 -12.14
CA LEU A 178 8.86 -2.36 -12.00
C LEU A 178 9.87 -1.30 -12.43
N SER A 179 11.12 -1.42 -11.97
CA SER A 179 12.17 -0.46 -12.31
C SER A 179 12.39 -0.37 -13.82
N ASP A 180 12.33 -1.49 -14.53
CA ASP A 180 12.49 -1.54 -15.97
C ASP A 180 11.24 -1.03 -16.71
N ASP A 181 10.04 -1.35 -16.22
CA ASP A 181 8.78 -0.86 -16.79
C ASP A 181 8.66 0.66 -16.69
N LEU A 182 8.93 1.23 -15.51
CA LEU A 182 8.85 2.67 -15.31
C LEU A 182 9.89 3.44 -16.16
N ARG A 183 11.11 2.90 -16.32
CA ARG A 183 12.13 3.49 -17.21
C ARG A 183 11.69 3.49 -18.67
N LYS A 184 11.12 2.39 -19.16
CA LYS A 184 10.61 2.32 -20.54
C LYS A 184 9.50 3.34 -20.80
N ARG A 185 8.61 3.55 -19.83
CA ARG A 185 7.53 4.55 -19.92
C ARG A 185 8.06 5.98 -19.94
N MET A 186 9.20 6.23 -19.32
CA MET A 186 9.91 7.51 -19.39
C MET A 186 10.59 7.71 -20.76
N ASP A 187 11.21 6.66 -21.32
CA ASP A 187 11.96 6.73 -22.58
C ASP A 187 11.10 6.69 -23.85
N SER A 188 9.90 6.09 -23.79
CA SER A 188 8.97 5.98 -24.94
C SER A 188 8.45 7.33 -25.46
N GLU A 189 8.85 8.43 -24.85
CA GLU A 189 8.45 9.79 -25.18
C GLU A 189 9.53 10.60 -25.93
N LEU A 190 10.67 9.99 -26.28
CA LEU A 190 11.73 10.63 -27.07
C LEU A 190 11.57 10.48 -28.61
N TYR A 191 10.43 9.97 -29.09
CA TYR A 191 10.10 9.78 -30.51
C TYR A 191 8.66 10.21 -30.81
#